data_AF-X1CZN2-F1
#
_entry.id   AF-X1CZN2-F1
#
_cell.length_a   1.000
_cell.length_b   1.000
_cell.length_c   1.000
_cell.angle_alpha   90.00
_cell.angle_beta   90.00
_cell.angle_gamma   90.00
#
_symmetry.space_group_name_H-M   'P 1'
#
loop_
_entity.id
_entity.type
_entity.pdbx_description
1 polymer ?
#
loop_
_entity_poly.entity_id
_entity_poly.type
_entity_poly.pdbx_seq_one_letter_code
_entity_poly.pdbx_strand_id
1 'polypeptide(L)'
;MDLKNNPSSVYQHPAELLRRLIQFDTTNPPGNEAECITFINDLLTEAGIETTILGQTPQRPNLIARLPGQGSAAPLLLYGHVDVVTTENQQWQHPPFEGKVMDGFVWGRGALDMKGGVAMMLAAFLRAKGEDLKLPGDVILTIVGDEEGGGDYGSKYLVENHADLFDGIRYAIGEFGGFTLYVGKQRFYPVMIAEKQVCWMKATVRGPGGHGSLPVHDGAMAELSRLLQRLDRRRLPVHVTPVT
;
A
#
# COMPACT_ATOMS: atom_id res chain seq x y z
N MET A 1 -3.51 25.38 3.29
CA MET A 1 -3.58 25.49 4.76
C MET A 1 -2.24 25.01 5.29
N ASP A 2 -1.57 25.77 6.14
CA ASP A 2 -0.24 25.40 6.64
C ASP A 2 -0.38 24.31 7.72
N LEU A 3 -0.21 23.06 7.31
CA LEU A 3 -0.33 21.89 8.20
C LEU A 3 0.63 21.94 9.39
N LYS A 4 1.71 22.74 9.31
CA LYS A 4 2.73 22.87 10.35
C LYS A 4 2.30 23.71 11.57
N ASN A 5 1.31 24.59 11.43
CA ASN A 5 1.04 25.59 12.47
C ASN A 5 -0.11 25.23 13.44
N ASN A 6 -0.79 24.09 13.26
CA ASN A 6 -1.78 23.61 14.23
C ASN A 6 -2.04 22.10 14.12
N PRO A 7 -1.51 21.26 15.05
CA PRO A 7 -1.72 19.81 15.04
C PRO A 7 -3.21 19.40 15.08
N SER A 8 -4.05 20.22 15.73
CA SER A 8 -5.51 19.99 15.78
C SER A 8 -6.20 20.18 14.41
N SER A 9 -5.55 20.84 13.45
CA SER A 9 -6.06 21.02 12.10
C SER A 9 -5.74 19.86 11.16
N VAL A 10 -4.66 19.10 11.39
CA VAL A 10 -4.17 18.10 10.43
C VAL A 10 -5.16 16.95 10.27
N TYR A 11 -5.63 16.36 11.36
CA TYR A 11 -6.59 15.25 11.30
C TYR A 11 -8.01 15.68 10.89
N GLN A 12 -8.32 16.97 10.93
CA GLN A 12 -9.60 17.52 10.45
C GLN A 12 -9.63 17.69 8.92
N HIS A 13 -8.47 17.63 8.26
CA HIS A 13 -8.33 17.82 6.81
C HIS A 13 -7.60 16.64 6.14
N PRO A 14 -8.12 15.40 6.23
CA PRO A 14 -7.47 14.21 5.64
C PRO A 14 -7.28 14.32 4.12
N ALA A 15 -8.13 15.08 3.42
CA ALA A 15 -7.96 15.35 1.99
C ALA A 15 -6.67 16.17 1.71
N GLU A 16 -6.35 17.17 2.53
CA GLU A 16 -5.10 17.94 2.38
C GLU A 16 -3.87 17.11 2.73
N LEU A 17 -4.00 16.23 3.72
CA LEU A 17 -2.96 15.24 4.04
C LEU A 17 -2.72 14.31 2.84
N LEU A 18 -3.78 13.77 2.22
CA LEU A 18 -3.67 12.96 1.01
C LEU A 18 -2.98 13.70 -0.13
N ARG A 19 -3.38 14.95 -0.40
CA ARG A 19 -2.73 15.78 -1.43
C ARG A 19 -1.23 15.89 -1.18
N ARG A 20 -0.84 16.12 0.08
CA ARG A 20 0.56 16.23 0.44
C ARG A 20 1.31 14.91 0.27
N LEU A 21 0.71 13.78 0.64
CA LEU A 21 1.29 12.45 0.42
C LEU A 21 1.49 12.15 -1.08
N ILE A 22 0.54 12.53 -1.93
CA ILE A 22 0.63 12.35 -3.40
C ILE A 22 1.81 13.13 -3.99
N GLN A 23 2.19 14.27 -3.40
CA GLN A 23 3.28 15.10 -3.90
C GLN A 23 4.68 14.49 -3.72
N PHE A 24 4.80 13.44 -2.92
CA PHE A 24 6.03 12.64 -2.87
C PHE A 24 5.97 11.59 -3.98
N ASP A 25 6.85 11.70 -4.97
CA ASP A 25 7.03 10.66 -5.98
C ASP A 25 7.80 9.48 -5.39
N THR A 26 7.03 8.47 -4.98
CA THR A 26 7.50 7.22 -4.36
C THR A 26 7.38 6.05 -5.34
N THR A 27 7.53 6.32 -6.64
CA THR A 27 7.39 5.33 -7.70
C THR A 27 8.32 4.12 -7.49
N ASN A 28 7.74 2.92 -7.45
CA ASN A 28 8.45 1.66 -7.30
C ASN A 28 8.35 0.83 -8.59
N PRO A 29 9.48 0.45 -9.23
CA PRO A 29 10.87 0.82 -8.90
C PRO A 29 11.23 2.27 -9.28
N PRO A 30 12.25 2.89 -8.63
CA PRO A 30 13.18 2.29 -7.67
C PRO A 30 12.74 2.32 -6.19
N GLY A 31 11.62 2.99 -5.86
CA GLY A 31 11.24 3.38 -4.50
C GLY A 31 11.41 4.89 -4.33
N ASN A 32 11.93 5.34 -3.18
CA ASN A 32 12.13 6.76 -2.75
C ASN A 32 11.15 7.18 -1.64
N GLU A 33 10.80 6.24 -0.77
CA GLU A 33 9.83 6.43 0.30
C GLU A 33 10.35 7.34 1.42
N ALA A 34 11.68 7.56 1.50
CA ALA A 34 12.33 8.29 2.59
C ALA A 34 11.71 9.66 2.89
N GLU A 35 11.55 10.55 1.90
CA GLU A 35 10.99 11.88 2.14
C GLU A 35 9.52 11.83 2.59
N CYS A 36 8.74 10.90 2.03
CA CYS A 36 7.35 10.71 2.42
C CYS A 36 7.25 10.19 3.86
N ILE A 37 8.12 9.25 4.25
CA ILE A 37 8.19 8.71 5.60
C ILE A 37 8.68 9.76 6.60
N THR A 38 9.68 10.57 6.25
CA THR A 38 10.11 11.71 7.07
C THR A 38 8.98 12.70 7.31
N PHE A 39 8.19 13.02 6.28
CA PHE A 39 7.03 13.89 6.44
C PHE A 39 6.00 13.31 7.43
N ILE A 40 5.70 12.01 7.35
CA ILE A 40 4.78 11.35 8.30
C ILE A 40 5.37 11.33 9.71
N ASN A 41 6.67 11.06 9.84
CA ASN A 41 7.39 11.11 11.10
C ASN A 41 7.28 12.48 11.77
N ASP A 42 7.53 13.54 11.02
CA ASP A 42 7.50 14.91 11.54
C ASP A 42 6.11 15.24 12.09
N LEU A 43 5.03 14.90 11.36
CA LEU A 43 3.66 15.09 11.85
C LEU A 43 3.37 14.34 13.17
N LEU A 44 3.84 13.10 13.30
CA LEU A 44 3.63 12.29 14.50
C LEU A 44 4.44 12.83 15.68
N THR A 45 5.71 13.13 15.46
CA THR A 45 6.62 13.64 16.51
C THR A 45 6.23 15.04 16.98
N GLU A 46 5.79 15.93 16.08
CA GLU A 46 5.20 17.23 16.44
C GLU A 46 3.94 17.09 17.31
N ALA A 47 3.18 15.99 17.14
CA ALA A 47 2.04 15.64 18.00
C ALA A 47 2.43 14.94 19.31
N GLY A 48 3.73 14.81 19.61
CA GLY A 48 4.25 14.13 20.81
C GLY A 48 4.02 12.61 20.78
N ILE A 49 4.07 12.02 19.58
CA ILE A 49 4.02 10.57 19.37
C ILE A 49 5.42 10.11 19.00
N GLU A 50 5.93 9.11 19.73
CA GLU A 50 7.20 8.47 19.41
C GLU A 50 7.06 7.55 18.18
N THR A 51 8.09 7.56 17.35
CA THR A 51 8.17 6.79 16.10
C THR A 51 9.44 5.94 16.10
N THR A 52 9.38 4.81 15.42
CA THR A 52 10.52 3.94 15.12
C THR A 52 10.64 3.83 13.61
N ILE A 53 11.81 4.14 13.07
CA ILE A 53 12.09 4.09 11.63
C ILE A 53 13.07 2.96 11.36
N LEU A 54 12.70 2.02 10.49
CA LEU A 54 13.46 0.82 10.19
C LEU A 54 13.47 0.58 8.69
N GLY A 55 14.62 0.27 8.10
CA GLY A 55 14.70 -0.05 6.68
C GLY A 55 15.95 -0.84 6.36
N GLN A 56 15.84 -1.73 5.39
CA GLN A 56 17.00 -2.44 4.84
C GLN A 56 17.95 -1.47 4.12
N THR A 57 17.42 -0.35 3.61
CA THR A 57 18.20 0.75 3.03
C THR A 57 17.69 2.10 3.53
N PRO A 58 18.54 3.14 3.61
CA PRO A 58 18.11 4.49 4.01
C PRO A 58 17.07 5.12 3.09
N GLN A 59 17.02 4.72 1.81
CA GLN A 59 16.12 5.28 0.81
C GLN A 59 14.69 4.72 0.92
N ARG A 60 14.55 3.55 1.55
CA ARG A 60 13.29 2.81 1.66
C ARG A 60 12.97 2.46 3.12
N PRO A 61 12.82 3.47 3.99
CA PRO A 61 12.47 3.23 5.38
C PRO A 61 11.00 2.85 5.53
N ASN A 62 10.71 2.17 6.62
CA ASN A 62 9.38 1.91 7.15
C ASN A 62 9.23 2.66 8.48
N LEU A 63 8.00 3.00 8.85
CA LEU A 63 7.70 3.73 10.08
C LEU A 63 6.72 2.93 10.94
N ILE A 64 6.99 2.87 12.24
CA ILE A 64 6.10 2.28 13.25
C ILE A 64 5.86 3.34 14.34
N ALA A 65 4.61 3.52 14.75
CA ALA A 65 4.23 4.36 15.88
C ALA A 65 3.20 3.62 16.74
N ARG A 66 3.17 3.90 18.04
CA ARG A 66 2.26 3.24 18.98
C ARG A 66 1.58 4.26 19.89
N LEU A 67 0.25 4.15 20.01
CA LEU A 67 -0.51 4.79 21.07
C LEU A 67 -0.86 3.74 22.14
N PRO A 68 -0.45 3.95 23.40
CA PRO A 68 -0.76 3.01 24.47
C PRO A 68 -2.25 3.04 24.80
N GLY A 69 -2.83 1.86 24.97
CA GLY A 69 -4.19 1.67 25.47
C GLY A 69 -4.24 1.38 26.97
N GLN A 70 -5.44 1.07 27.46
CA GLN A 70 -5.70 0.70 28.86
C GLN A 70 -5.39 -0.78 29.17
N GLY A 71 -5.14 -1.60 28.15
CA GLY A 71 -4.87 -3.03 28.29
C GLY A 71 -6.13 -3.88 28.52
N SER A 72 -7.33 -3.35 28.29
CA SER A 72 -8.59 -4.09 28.38
C SER A 72 -9.01 -4.77 27.07
N ALA A 73 -8.30 -4.50 25.96
CA ALA A 73 -8.46 -5.18 24.68
C ALA A 73 -7.09 -5.49 24.04
N ALA A 74 -7.09 -6.44 23.09
CA ALA A 74 -5.90 -6.74 22.30
C ALA A 74 -5.49 -5.55 21.40
N PRO A 75 -4.19 -5.40 21.11
CA PRO A 75 -3.71 -4.37 20.19
C PRO A 75 -4.29 -4.48 18.78
N LEU A 76 -4.49 -3.33 18.14
CA LEU A 76 -4.93 -3.18 16.75
C LEU A 76 -3.80 -2.59 15.90
N LEU A 77 -3.48 -3.25 14.79
CA LEU A 77 -2.57 -2.73 13.77
C LEU A 77 -3.35 -1.98 12.68
N LEU A 78 -2.95 -0.75 12.41
CA LEU A 78 -3.28 -0.01 11.20
C LEU A 78 -2.04 -0.02 10.33
N TYR A 79 -2.12 -0.57 9.11
CA TYR A 79 -0.97 -0.60 8.22
C TYR A 79 -1.31 -0.22 6.79
N GLY A 80 -0.34 0.36 6.10
CA GLY A 80 -0.50 0.69 4.68
C GLY A 80 0.84 1.04 4.05
N HIS A 81 0.86 1.06 2.72
CA HIS A 81 2.03 1.37 1.94
C HIS A 81 1.99 2.78 1.35
N VAL A 82 3.16 3.36 1.09
CA VAL A 82 3.31 4.68 0.46
C VAL A 82 4.02 4.64 -0.87
N ASP A 83 4.59 3.49 -1.27
CA ASP A 83 5.07 3.33 -2.64
C ASP A 83 3.90 3.28 -3.64
N VAL A 84 4.20 3.51 -4.90
CA VAL A 84 3.18 3.57 -5.95
C VAL A 84 3.72 3.00 -7.24
N VAL A 85 2.88 2.37 -8.07
CA VAL A 85 3.30 1.98 -9.42
C VAL A 85 3.72 3.17 -10.30
N THR A 86 4.55 2.85 -11.30
CA THR A 86 4.99 3.79 -12.34
C THR A 86 3.84 4.53 -13.03
N THR A 87 4.13 5.78 -13.43
CA THR A 87 3.26 6.61 -14.27
C THR A 87 3.77 6.71 -15.71
N GLU A 88 4.91 6.08 -16.01
CA GLU A 88 5.50 6.09 -17.34
C GLU A 88 4.57 5.45 -18.37
N ASN A 89 4.53 6.03 -19.57
CA ASN A 89 3.70 5.59 -20.69
C ASN A 89 2.18 5.61 -20.42
N GLN A 90 1.72 6.31 -19.38
CA GLN A 90 0.30 6.51 -19.08
C GLN A 90 -0.15 7.91 -19.51
N GLN A 91 -1.41 8.03 -19.95
CA GLN A 91 -2.02 9.33 -20.25
C GLN A 91 -2.72 9.87 -19.01
N TRP A 92 -2.29 11.05 -18.55
CA TRP A 92 -2.82 11.70 -17.36
C TRP A 92 -3.51 13.01 -17.73
N GLN A 93 -4.76 13.19 -17.25
CA GLN A 93 -5.50 14.45 -17.41
C GLN A 93 -4.93 15.57 -16.52
N HIS A 94 -4.36 15.17 -15.37
CA HIS A 94 -3.67 16.06 -14.43
C HIS A 94 -2.34 15.43 -14.03
N PRO A 95 -1.28 16.22 -13.79
CA PRO A 95 0.00 15.67 -13.36
C PRO A 95 -0.15 14.72 -12.16
N PRO A 96 0.40 13.50 -12.24
CA PRO A 96 0.09 12.43 -11.28
C PRO A 96 0.49 12.74 -9.84
N PHE A 97 1.49 13.59 -9.64
CA PHE A 97 2.03 13.94 -8.32
C PHE A 97 1.68 15.38 -7.88
N GLU A 98 0.70 16.04 -8.51
CA GLU A 98 0.27 17.38 -8.08
C GLU A 98 -0.65 17.33 -6.85
N GLY A 99 -1.40 16.24 -6.67
CA GLY A 99 -2.44 16.13 -5.64
C GLY A 99 -3.55 17.16 -5.88
N LYS A 100 -4.03 17.25 -7.12
CA LYS A 100 -4.96 18.30 -7.56
C LYS A 100 -6.37 18.03 -7.05
N VAL A 101 -7.04 19.03 -6.48
CA VAL A 101 -8.47 18.93 -6.14
C VAL A 101 -9.29 19.48 -7.30
N MET A 102 -10.14 18.64 -7.88
CA MET A 102 -11.04 19.03 -8.97
C MET A 102 -12.33 18.23 -8.89
N ASP A 103 -13.46 18.91 -9.06
CA ASP A 103 -14.82 18.33 -9.07
C ASP A 103 -15.16 17.49 -7.82
N GLY A 104 -14.60 17.86 -6.67
CA GLY A 104 -14.80 17.15 -5.40
C GLY A 104 -13.90 15.92 -5.20
N PHE A 105 -12.94 15.67 -6.10
CA PHE A 105 -12.00 14.56 -6.02
C PHE A 105 -10.57 15.05 -5.84
N VAL A 106 -9.74 14.25 -5.18
CA VAL A 106 -8.28 14.41 -5.18
C VAL A 106 -7.71 13.53 -6.29
N TRP A 107 -7.05 14.15 -7.27
CA TRP A 107 -6.43 13.48 -8.40
C TRP A 107 -4.94 13.28 -8.15
N GLY A 108 -4.48 12.04 -8.34
CA GLY A 108 -3.06 11.71 -8.37
C GLY A 108 -2.77 10.21 -8.26
N ARG A 109 -1.55 9.83 -8.61
CA ARG A 109 -1.00 8.49 -8.36
C ARG A 109 -0.87 8.30 -6.85
N GLY A 110 -1.37 7.18 -6.34
CA GLY A 110 -1.45 6.93 -4.90
C GLY A 110 -2.80 7.30 -4.26
N ALA A 111 -3.68 8.04 -4.96
CA ALA A 111 -4.90 8.56 -4.34
C ALA A 111 -5.85 7.46 -3.84
N LEU A 112 -6.01 6.40 -4.63
CA LEU A 112 -6.79 5.21 -4.26
C LEU A 112 -5.92 4.15 -3.59
N ASP A 113 -4.78 3.85 -4.19
CA ASP A 113 -3.88 2.76 -3.81
C ASP A 113 -2.47 3.31 -3.47
N MET A 114 -2.12 3.42 -2.18
CA MET A 114 -3.07 3.45 -1.06
C MET A 114 -2.89 4.66 -0.13
N LYS A 115 -2.25 5.74 -0.62
CA LYS A 115 -2.01 6.97 0.16
C LYS A 115 -3.29 7.58 0.70
N GLY A 116 -4.45 7.38 0.06
CA GLY A 116 -5.76 7.76 0.59
C GLY A 116 -6.10 7.02 1.89
N GLY A 117 -5.90 5.71 1.93
CA GLY A 117 -6.00 4.88 3.13
C GLY A 117 -5.04 5.33 4.22
N VAL A 118 -3.77 5.57 3.86
CA VAL A 118 -2.74 6.08 4.78
C VAL A 118 -3.14 7.43 5.38
N ALA A 119 -3.65 8.37 4.57
CA ALA A 119 -4.12 9.66 5.06
C ALA A 119 -5.26 9.51 6.09
N MET A 120 -6.21 8.60 5.83
CA MET A 120 -7.29 8.31 6.78
C MET A 120 -6.79 7.69 8.08
N MET A 121 -5.89 6.70 8.00
CA MET A 121 -5.29 6.05 9.17
C MET A 121 -4.47 7.04 10.00
N LEU A 122 -3.63 7.84 9.36
CA LEU A 122 -2.81 8.86 10.02
C LEU A 122 -3.68 9.94 10.67
N ALA A 123 -4.73 10.41 10.01
CA ALA A 123 -5.68 11.35 10.60
C ALA A 123 -6.39 10.74 11.82
N ALA A 124 -6.88 9.50 11.74
CA ALA A 124 -7.52 8.83 12.87
C ALA A 124 -6.55 8.65 14.06
N PHE A 125 -5.29 8.30 13.78
CA PHE A 125 -4.25 8.13 14.78
C PHE A 125 -3.89 9.44 15.49
N LEU A 126 -3.67 10.51 14.73
CA LEU A 126 -3.41 11.86 15.26
C LEU A 126 -4.62 12.39 16.05
N ARG A 127 -5.84 12.12 15.59
CA ARG A 127 -7.07 12.47 16.32
C ARG A 127 -7.16 11.74 17.65
N ALA A 128 -6.85 10.44 17.68
CA ALA A 128 -6.87 9.67 18.92
C ALA A 128 -5.93 10.24 19.98
N LYS A 129 -4.73 10.68 19.57
CA LYS A 129 -3.79 11.39 20.42
C LYS A 129 -4.32 12.78 20.83
N GLY A 130 -4.77 13.58 19.87
CA GLY A 130 -5.17 14.97 20.09
C GLY A 130 -6.44 15.14 20.93
N GLU A 131 -7.35 14.16 20.90
CA GLU A 131 -8.57 14.12 21.72
C GLU A 131 -8.38 13.32 23.03
N ASP A 132 -7.17 12.83 23.33
CA ASP A 132 -6.86 11.96 24.49
C ASP A 132 -7.85 10.79 24.62
N LEU A 133 -8.13 10.11 23.50
CA LEU A 133 -9.07 9.01 23.47
C LEU A 133 -8.62 7.87 24.39
N LYS A 134 -9.58 7.35 25.14
CA LYS A 134 -9.38 6.21 26.05
C LYS A 134 -9.43 4.90 25.27
N LEU A 135 -8.32 4.55 24.64
CA LEU A 135 -8.16 3.35 23.82
C LEU A 135 -8.18 2.09 24.71
N PRO A 136 -9.06 1.09 24.44
CA PRO A 136 -9.10 -0.15 25.23
C PRO A 136 -7.81 -0.98 25.11
N GLY A 137 -7.19 -1.01 23.93
CA GLY A 137 -5.92 -1.66 23.65
C GLY A 137 -5.01 -0.73 22.85
N ASP A 138 -3.74 -1.10 22.72
CA ASP A 138 -2.78 -0.33 21.93
C ASP A 138 -3.24 -0.21 20.48
N VAL A 139 -2.98 0.95 19.87
CA VAL A 139 -3.13 1.14 18.42
C VAL A 139 -1.74 1.35 17.85
N ILE A 140 -1.37 0.52 16.89
CA ILE A 140 -0.09 0.58 16.20
C ILE A 140 -0.36 1.10 14.79
N LEU A 141 0.41 2.08 14.34
CA LEU A 141 0.43 2.56 12.97
C LEU A 141 1.74 2.11 12.32
N THR A 142 1.65 1.37 11.21
CA THR A 142 2.81 0.93 10.45
C THR A 142 2.69 1.38 9.00
N ILE A 143 3.62 2.23 8.56
CA ILE A 143 3.72 2.70 7.18
C ILE A 143 4.90 2.00 6.53
N VAL A 144 4.65 1.23 5.47
CA VAL A 144 5.68 0.49 4.75
C VAL A 144 5.92 1.08 3.35
N GLY A 145 7.08 0.75 2.78
CA GLY A 145 7.28 0.83 1.34
C GLY A 145 7.26 -0.56 0.70
N ASP A 146 7.56 -0.58 -0.59
CA ASP A 146 7.78 -1.77 -1.40
C ASP A 146 6.62 -2.75 -1.61
N GLU A 147 5.38 -2.41 -1.26
CA GLU A 147 4.26 -3.34 -1.48
C GLU A 147 4.12 -3.68 -2.98
N GLU A 148 4.20 -2.66 -3.83
CA GLU A 148 4.05 -2.76 -5.30
C GLU A 148 5.20 -3.55 -5.94
N GLY A 149 6.33 -3.65 -5.24
CA GLY A 149 7.54 -4.36 -5.64
C GLY A 149 7.67 -5.77 -5.07
N GLY A 150 6.72 -6.21 -4.23
CA GLY A 150 6.70 -7.54 -3.61
C GLY A 150 7.07 -7.59 -2.12
N GLY A 151 7.37 -6.44 -1.50
CA GLY A 151 7.45 -6.26 -0.06
C GLY A 151 8.79 -6.62 0.59
N ASP A 152 9.83 -6.92 -0.19
CA ASP A 152 11.15 -7.32 0.32
C ASP A 152 11.78 -6.25 1.23
N TYR A 153 11.65 -4.97 0.88
CA TYR A 153 12.15 -3.84 1.69
C TYR A 153 11.13 -3.36 2.74
N GLY A 154 9.89 -3.85 2.65
CA GLY A 154 8.74 -3.40 3.43
C GLY A 154 8.33 -4.39 4.51
N SER A 155 7.12 -4.91 4.38
CA SER A 155 6.50 -5.83 5.34
C SER A 155 7.32 -7.09 5.59
N LYS A 156 7.94 -7.69 4.56
CA LYS A 156 8.77 -8.89 4.72
C LYS A 156 10.01 -8.60 5.56
N TYR A 157 10.71 -7.50 5.27
CA TYR A 157 11.85 -7.07 6.08
C TYR A 157 11.47 -6.88 7.55
N LEU A 158 10.35 -6.22 7.83
CA LEU A 158 9.87 -5.99 9.20
C LEU A 158 9.54 -7.30 9.92
N VAL A 159 8.84 -8.23 9.27
CA VAL A 159 8.47 -9.51 9.88
C VAL A 159 9.70 -10.41 10.08
N GLU A 160 10.66 -10.42 9.15
CA GLU A 160 11.84 -11.28 9.26
C GLU A 160 12.85 -10.77 10.30
N ASN A 161 12.94 -9.45 10.53
CA ASN A 161 14.01 -8.85 11.33
C ASN A 161 13.54 -8.18 12.63
N HIS A 162 12.26 -7.80 12.72
CA HIS A 162 11.69 -6.99 13.81
C HIS A 162 10.28 -7.48 14.22
N ALA A 163 10.06 -8.80 14.16
CA ALA A 163 8.77 -9.43 14.49
C ALA A 163 8.26 -9.08 15.90
N ASP A 164 9.19 -8.89 16.84
CA ASP A 164 8.93 -8.54 18.23
C ASP A 164 8.13 -7.25 18.40
N LEU A 165 8.24 -6.31 17.44
CA LEU A 165 7.45 -5.06 17.45
C LEU A 165 5.95 -5.29 17.21
N PHE A 166 5.59 -6.47 16.69
CA PHE A 166 4.22 -6.87 16.36
C PHE A 166 3.65 -7.93 17.32
N ASP A 167 4.38 -8.29 18.37
CA ASP A 167 3.95 -9.29 19.34
C ASP A 167 2.62 -8.91 20.01
N GLY A 168 1.71 -9.90 20.09
CA GLY A 168 0.41 -9.75 20.72
C GLY A 168 -0.64 -9.02 19.87
N ILE A 169 -0.29 -8.49 18.71
CA ILE A 169 -1.26 -7.93 17.76
C ILE A 169 -2.14 -9.06 17.22
N ARG A 170 -3.46 -8.92 17.38
CA ARG A 170 -4.43 -9.94 16.96
C ARG A 170 -5.23 -9.54 15.72
N TYR A 171 -5.38 -8.23 15.50
CA TYR A 171 -6.20 -7.68 14.44
C TYR A 171 -5.42 -6.64 13.67
N ALA A 172 -5.60 -6.62 12.35
CA ALA A 172 -5.02 -5.62 11.46
C ALA A 172 -6.08 -5.05 10.53
N ILE A 173 -6.00 -3.75 10.26
CA ILE A 173 -6.74 -3.06 9.22
C ILE A 173 -5.70 -2.52 8.24
N GLY A 174 -5.81 -2.97 7.00
CA GLY A 174 -4.91 -2.64 5.90
C GLY A 174 -5.59 -1.92 4.74
N GLU A 175 -5.15 -2.25 3.54
CA GLU A 175 -5.71 -1.74 2.29
C GLU A 175 -7.19 -2.14 2.07
N PHE A 176 -7.89 -1.39 1.22
CA PHE A 176 -9.34 -1.46 1.04
C PHE A 176 -9.82 -2.85 0.60
N GLY A 177 -10.85 -3.36 1.30
CA GLY A 177 -11.54 -4.61 0.96
C GLY A 177 -12.52 -4.52 -0.22
N GLY A 178 -12.51 -3.39 -0.93
CA GLY A 178 -13.44 -3.05 -2.01
C GLY A 178 -14.00 -1.63 -1.87
N PHE A 179 -14.80 -1.24 -2.86
CA PHE A 179 -15.38 0.10 -2.92
C PHE A 179 -16.74 0.18 -2.21
N THR A 180 -17.18 1.40 -1.95
CA THR A 180 -18.51 1.66 -1.39
C THR A 180 -19.59 1.08 -2.31
N LEU A 181 -20.46 0.23 -1.75
CA LEU A 181 -21.58 -0.36 -2.47
C LEU A 181 -22.88 0.32 -2.03
N TYR A 182 -23.78 0.55 -2.99
CA TYR A 182 -25.12 1.07 -2.72
C TYR A 182 -26.14 0.00 -3.09
N VAL A 183 -26.93 -0.44 -2.10
CA VAL A 183 -28.06 -1.35 -2.32
C VAL A 183 -29.32 -0.60 -1.91
N GLY A 184 -30.13 -0.21 -2.91
CA GLY A 184 -31.24 0.70 -2.71
C GLY A 184 -30.75 2.07 -2.21
N LYS A 185 -31.22 2.48 -1.03
CA LYS A 185 -30.78 3.73 -0.37
C LYS A 185 -29.69 3.51 0.67
N GLN A 186 -29.31 2.26 0.94
CA GLN A 186 -28.32 1.92 1.93
C GLN A 186 -26.92 1.88 1.33
N ARG A 187 -25.95 2.32 2.12
CA ARG A 187 -24.53 2.34 1.79
C ARG A 187 -23.80 1.27 2.59
N PHE A 188 -23.00 0.47 1.92
CA PHE A 188 -22.24 -0.65 2.48
C PHE A 188 -20.75 -0.45 2.21
N TYR A 189 -19.95 -0.87 3.18
CA TYR A 189 -18.49 -0.90 3.10
C TYR A 189 -18.06 -2.37 3.21
N PRO A 190 -17.51 -2.96 2.14
CA PRO A 190 -17.03 -4.33 2.19
C PRO A 190 -15.82 -4.43 3.10
N VAL A 191 -15.75 -5.51 3.88
CA VAL A 191 -14.58 -5.90 4.67
C VAL A 191 -14.03 -7.17 4.04
N MET A 192 -12.83 -7.09 3.50
CA MET A 192 -12.14 -8.25 2.92
C MET A 192 -11.32 -8.93 4.01
N ILE A 193 -11.46 -10.24 4.10
CA ILE A 193 -10.83 -11.09 5.12
C ILE A 193 -9.87 -12.12 4.50
N ALA A 194 -9.74 -12.13 3.17
CA ALA A 194 -8.81 -12.97 2.43
C ALA A 194 -8.56 -12.37 1.04
N GLU A 195 -7.36 -12.57 0.53
CA GLU A 195 -6.93 -12.14 -0.80
C GLU A 195 -6.32 -13.30 -1.59
N LYS A 196 -6.09 -13.09 -2.89
CA LYS A 196 -5.36 -14.06 -3.73
C LYS A 196 -3.87 -13.85 -3.54
N GLN A 197 -3.13 -14.94 -3.46
CA GLN A 197 -1.68 -14.87 -3.58
C GLN A 197 -1.25 -14.72 -5.04
N VAL A 198 -0.18 -13.95 -5.25
CA VAL A 198 0.44 -13.79 -6.57
C VAL A 198 1.51 -14.87 -6.76
N CYS A 199 1.55 -15.48 -7.94
CA CYS A 199 2.60 -16.41 -8.35
C CYS A 199 3.15 -15.97 -9.71
N TRP A 200 4.32 -15.32 -9.69
CA TRP A 200 5.03 -14.94 -10.90
C TRP A 200 5.81 -16.14 -11.47
N MET A 201 5.60 -16.45 -12.75
CA MET A 201 6.29 -17.56 -13.43
C MET A 201 7.03 -17.05 -14.67
N LYS A 202 8.28 -17.49 -14.86
CA LYS A 202 9.05 -17.27 -16.09
C LYS A 202 9.16 -18.56 -16.88
N ALA A 203 8.48 -18.62 -18.03
CA ALA A 203 8.62 -19.71 -18.99
C ALA A 203 9.64 -19.34 -20.08
N THR A 204 10.52 -20.27 -20.44
CA THR A 204 11.46 -20.10 -21.55
C THR A 204 11.24 -21.22 -22.57
N VAL A 205 10.85 -20.87 -23.78
CA VAL A 205 10.69 -21.82 -24.90
C VAL A 205 11.94 -21.76 -25.76
N ARG A 206 12.51 -22.92 -26.09
CA ARG A 206 13.73 -23.04 -26.91
C ARG A 206 13.43 -23.92 -28.11
N GLY A 207 14.01 -23.59 -29.25
CA GLY A 207 13.89 -24.35 -30.49
C GLY A 207 15.09 -24.11 -31.40
N PRO A 208 15.18 -24.85 -32.51
CA PRO A 208 16.28 -24.72 -33.46
C PRO A 208 16.33 -23.31 -34.08
N GLY A 209 17.54 -22.75 -34.17
CA GLY A 209 17.81 -21.53 -34.94
C GLY A 209 17.99 -21.82 -36.44
N GLY A 210 17.80 -20.83 -37.29
CA GLY A 210 17.92 -20.99 -38.74
C GLY A 210 18.02 -19.66 -39.49
N HIS A 211 18.37 -19.74 -40.78
CA HIS A 211 18.42 -18.58 -41.67
C HIS A 211 17.00 -18.08 -41.97
N GLY A 212 16.75 -16.77 -41.87
CA GLY A 212 15.39 -16.20 -42.00
C GLY A 212 14.68 -16.46 -43.33
N SER A 213 15.42 -16.79 -44.39
CA SER A 213 14.86 -17.19 -45.69
C SER A 213 14.49 -18.67 -45.79
N LEU A 214 14.79 -19.48 -44.78
CA LEU A 214 14.46 -20.90 -44.71
C LEU A 214 13.40 -21.09 -43.61
N PRO A 215 12.11 -21.20 -43.99
CA PRO A 215 11.05 -21.38 -43.01
C PRO A 215 11.27 -22.65 -42.18
N VAL A 216 11.31 -22.50 -40.85
CA VAL A 216 11.35 -23.61 -39.90
C VAL A 216 9.94 -23.83 -39.37
N HIS A 217 9.40 -25.03 -39.58
CA HIS A 217 8.14 -25.46 -38.97
C HIS A 217 8.40 -25.95 -37.53
N ASP A 218 7.41 -25.79 -36.65
CA ASP A 218 7.45 -26.26 -35.25
C ASP A 218 8.62 -25.72 -34.40
N GLY A 219 9.18 -24.56 -34.76
CA GLY A 219 10.19 -23.88 -33.95
C GLY A 219 9.65 -23.24 -32.67
N ALA A 220 10.52 -22.52 -31.94
CA ALA A 220 10.21 -21.92 -30.64
C ALA A 220 8.95 -21.03 -30.66
N MET A 221 8.73 -20.28 -31.75
CA MET A 221 7.54 -19.42 -31.89
C MET A 221 6.24 -20.22 -32.02
N ALA A 222 6.26 -21.36 -32.70
CA ALA A 222 5.10 -22.23 -32.83
C ALA A 222 4.77 -22.89 -31.48
N GLU A 223 5.78 -23.35 -30.75
CA GLU A 223 5.60 -23.88 -29.39
C GLU A 223 5.09 -22.83 -28.41
N LEU A 224 5.64 -21.60 -28.46
CA LEU A 224 5.16 -20.49 -27.64
C LEU A 224 3.68 -20.18 -27.95
N SER A 225 3.29 -20.14 -29.22
CA SER A 225 1.89 -19.96 -29.63
C SER A 225 0.98 -21.06 -29.07
N ARG A 226 1.41 -22.33 -29.12
CA ARG A 226 0.67 -23.46 -28.52
C ARG A 226 0.54 -23.33 -27.00
N LEU A 227 1.59 -22.91 -26.32
CA LEU A 227 1.57 -22.67 -24.87
C LEU A 227 0.55 -21.59 -24.50
N LEU A 228 0.61 -20.43 -25.18
CA LEU A 228 -0.29 -19.31 -24.93
C LEU A 228 -1.76 -19.69 -25.18
N GLN A 229 -2.05 -20.40 -26.27
CA GLN A 229 -3.41 -20.87 -26.56
C GLN A 229 -3.94 -21.86 -25.51
N ARG A 230 -3.06 -22.71 -24.95
CA ARG A 230 -3.45 -23.64 -23.88
C ARG A 230 -3.78 -22.90 -22.58
N LEU A 231 -3.00 -21.88 -22.22
CA LEU A 231 -3.23 -21.06 -21.04
C LEU A 231 -4.51 -20.23 -21.15
N ASP A 232 -4.79 -19.68 -22.32
CA ASP A 232 -6.02 -18.91 -22.56
C ASP A 232 -7.28 -19.78 -22.48
N ARG A 233 -7.24 -20.96 -23.12
CA ARG A 233 -8.40 -21.86 -23.23
C ARG A 233 -8.67 -22.69 -21.97
N ARG A 234 -7.67 -22.89 -21.11
CA ARG A 234 -7.82 -23.70 -19.88
C ARG A 234 -7.66 -22.83 -18.66
N ARG A 235 -8.72 -22.75 -17.84
CA ARG A 235 -8.61 -22.17 -16.50
C ARG A 235 -7.80 -23.12 -15.60
N LEU A 236 -6.89 -22.55 -14.82
CA LEU A 236 -6.27 -23.26 -13.71
C LEU A 236 -7.31 -23.54 -12.61
N PRO A 237 -7.16 -24.62 -11.82
CA PRO A 237 -8.04 -24.87 -10.70
C PRO A 237 -8.01 -23.72 -9.69
N VAL A 238 -9.17 -23.41 -9.11
CA VAL A 238 -9.29 -22.43 -8.03
C VAL A 238 -9.13 -23.16 -6.70
N HIS A 239 -8.14 -22.74 -5.92
CA HIS A 239 -7.91 -23.23 -4.56
C HIS A 239 -8.29 -22.13 -3.57
N VAL A 240 -9.38 -22.34 -2.83
CA VAL A 240 -9.83 -21.42 -1.77
C VAL A 240 -9.27 -21.93 -0.44
N THR A 241 -8.45 -21.13 0.21
CA THR A 241 -7.96 -21.41 1.57
C THR A 241 -8.96 -20.91 2.61
N PRO A 242 -9.11 -21.60 3.75
CA PRO A 242 -9.93 -21.09 4.86
C PRO A 242 -9.41 -19.73 5.35
N VAL A 243 -10.33 -18.88 5.79
CA VAL A 243 -9.98 -17.68 6.58
C VAL A 243 -9.66 -18.15 7.99
N THR A 244 -8.47 -17.83 8.49
CA THR A 244 -8.00 -18.16 9.85
C THR A 244 -7.98 -16.92 10.74
#